data_AF-A0A0F9AV00-F1
#
_entry.id   AF-A0A0F9AV00-F1
#
_cell.length_a   1.000
_cell.length_b   1.000
_cell.length_c   1.000
_cell.angle_alpha   90.00
_cell.angle_beta   90.00
_cell.angle_gamma   90.00
#
_symmetry.space_group_name_H-M   'P 1'
#
loop_
_entity.id
_entity.type
_entity.pdbx_description
1 polymer ?
#
loop_
_entity_poly.entity_id
_entity_poly.type
_entity_poly.pdbx_seq_one_letter_code
_entity_poly.pdbx_strand_id
1 'polypeptide(L)'
;MTGASLSKGKNMIILIISIIAIAVGISILVWINDDSMLGILLIVFGVFTAITVGALLIFIPIGIKGEIRGYYALEATIENAREIETIENAALQLKIIEMNQWVAYSQYKRERFPSFYPADIEDLVPLK
;
A
#
# COMPACT_ATOMS: atom_id res chain seq x y z
N MET A 1 7.78 -18.23 3.39
CA MET A 1 8.68 -17.31 2.64
C MET A 1 8.44 -17.23 1.12
N THR A 2 7.39 -17.84 0.56
CA THR A 2 7.22 -18.00 -0.91
C THR A 2 6.20 -17.08 -1.59
N GLY A 3 5.33 -16.37 -0.84
CA GLY A 3 4.26 -15.53 -1.42
C GLY A 3 4.69 -14.12 -1.84
N ALA A 4 5.61 -13.50 -1.09
CA ALA A 4 6.04 -12.11 -1.32
C ALA A 4 6.92 -11.93 -2.57
N SER A 5 7.69 -12.95 -2.96
CA SER A 5 8.46 -12.92 -4.22
C SER A 5 7.54 -13.02 -5.45
N LEU A 6 6.45 -13.79 -5.33
CA LEU A 6 5.54 -14.07 -6.43
C LEU A 6 4.71 -12.84 -6.86
N SER A 7 4.29 -12.01 -5.91
CA SER A 7 3.47 -10.82 -6.21
C SER A 7 4.28 -9.55 -6.47
N LYS A 8 5.48 -9.39 -5.90
CA LYS A 8 6.48 -8.47 -6.48
C LYS A 8 6.71 -8.82 -7.95
N GLY A 9 6.80 -10.12 -8.26
CA GLY A 9 6.82 -10.64 -9.62
C GLY A 9 5.66 -10.13 -10.48
N LYS A 10 4.40 -10.24 -10.00
CA LYS A 10 3.23 -9.77 -10.76
C LYS A 10 3.20 -8.26 -11.02
N ASN A 11 3.47 -7.43 -10.01
CA ASN A 11 3.49 -5.97 -10.20
C ASN A 11 4.69 -5.54 -11.08
N MET A 12 5.82 -6.24 -10.96
CA MET A 12 6.98 -6.06 -11.83
C MET A 12 6.66 -6.48 -13.27
N ILE A 13 5.94 -7.59 -13.48
CA ILE A 13 5.47 -8.02 -14.81
C ILE A 13 4.53 -6.96 -15.42
N ILE A 14 3.60 -6.40 -14.64
CA ILE A 14 2.70 -5.35 -15.13
C ILE A 14 3.48 -4.08 -15.54
N LEU A 15 4.48 -3.68 -14.76
CA LEU A 15 5.36 -2.55 -15.13
C LEU A 15 6.17 -2.86 -16.40
N ILE A 16 6.70 -4.08 -16.54
CA ILE A 16 7.41 -4.51 -17.74
C ILE A 16 6.48 -4.47 -18.96
N ILE A 17 5.25 -4.99 -18.86
CA ILE A 17 4.26 -4.94 -19.95
C ILE A 17 3.92 -3.50 -20.31
N SER A 18 3.77 -2.62 -19.32
CA SER A 18 3.51 -1.19 -19.54
C SER A 18 4.65 -0.52 -20.31
N ILE A 19 5.91 -0.77 -19.92
CA ILE A 19 7.09 -0.26 -20.63
C ILE A 19 7.13 -0.77 -22.09
N ILE A 20 6.83 -2.06 -22.30
CA ILE A 20 6.77 -2.65 -23.64
C ILE A 20 5.66 -1.99 -24.47
N ALA A 21 4.48 -1.76 -23.91
CA ALA A 21 3.38 -1.09 -24.60
C ALA A 21 3.75 0.34 -25.05
N ILE A 22 4.48 1.08 -24.21
CA ILE A 22 4.99 2.41 -24.57
C ILE A 22 6.01 2.30 -25.72
N ALA A 23 6.97 1.38 -25.62
CA ALA A 23 8.01 1.19 -26.64
C ALA A 23 7.40 0.80 -28.00
N VAL A 24 6.41 -0.10 -28.00
CA VAL A 24 5.66 -0.48 -29.20
C VAL A 24 4.85 0.70 -29.74
N GLY A 25 4.17 1.45 -28.89
CA GLY A 25 3.41 2.64 -29.30
C GLY A 25 4.30 3.71 -29.96
N ILE A 26 5.47 3.99 -29.40
CA ILE A 26 6.47 4.91 -29.99
C ILE A 26 6.96 4.37 -31.34
N SER A 27 7.22 3.06 -31.42
CA SER A 27 7.68 2.43 -32.66
C SER A 27 6.62 2.56 -33.78
N ILE A 28 5.33 2.43 -33.46
CA ILE A 28 4.24 2.61 -34.42
C ILE A 28 4.17 4.06 -34.93
N LEU A 29 4.35 5.05 -34.05
CA LEU A 29 4.34 6.46 -34.46
C LEU A 29 5.52 6.76 -35.40
N VAL A 30 6.74 6.40 -34.99
CA VAL A 30 7.96 6.73 -35.73
C VAL A 30 8.07 5.99 -37.07
N TRP A 31 7.66 4.72 -37.14
CA TRP A 31 7.94 3.87 -38.29
C TRP A 31 6.75 3.68 -39.25
N ILE A 32 5.52 3.90 -38.80
CA ILE A 32 4.32 3.65 -39.61
C ILE A 32 3.66 4.97 -39.98
N ASN A 33 3.23 5.74 -38.99
CA ASN A 33 2.59 7.03 -39.20
C ASN A 33 2.54 7.81 -37.87
N ASP A 34 3.06 9.04 -37.86
CA ASP A 34 3.10 9.89 -36.67
C ASP A 34 1.70 10.24 -36.13
N ASP A 35 0.65 10.12 -36.95
CA ASP A 35 -0.74 10.35 -36.54
C ASP A 35 -1.51 9.05 -36.24
N SER A 36 -0.80 7.92 -36.06
CA SER A 36 -1.43 6.64 -35.76
C SER A 36 -2.12 6.68 -34.38
N MET A 37 -3.45 6.80 -34.41
CA MET A 37 -4.31 6.76 -33.22
C MET A 37 -4.02 5.54 -32.33
N LEU A 38 -3.65 4.40 -32.91
CA LEU A 38 -3.30 3.19 -32.18
C LEU A 38 -1.97 3.35 -31.40
N GLY A 39 -0.97 4.01 -32.00
CA GLY A 39 0.30 4.32 -31.33
C GLY A 39 0.11 5.27 -30.15
N ILE A 40 -0.69 6.33 -30.36
CA ILE A 40 -1.05 7.28 -29.29
C ILE A 40 -1.78 6.58 -28.15
N LEU A 41 -2.78 5.75 -28.44
CA LEU A 41 -3.53 5.01 -27.42
C LEU A 41 -2.66 4.05 -26.60
N LEU A 42 -1.73 3.35 -27.24
CA LEU A 42 -0.79 2.46 -26.55
C LEU A 42 0.14 3.22 -25.59
N ILE A 43 0.64 4.39 -26.01
CA ILE A 43 1.49 5.23 -25.15
C ILE A 43 0.68 5.76 -23.97
N VAL A 44 -0.52 6.31 -24.21
CA VAL A 44 -1.38 6.84 -23.16
C VAL A 44 -1.74 5.75 -22.15
N PHE A 45 -2.13 4.56 -22.64
CA PHE A 45 -2.44 3.42 -21.78
C PHE A 45 -1.23 2.97 -20.97
N GLY A 46 -0.06 2.85 -21.61
CA GLY A 46 1.18 2.50 -20.95
C GLY A 46 1.56 3.49 -19.86
N VAL A 47 1.58 4.78 -20.16
CA VAL A 47 1.91 5.83 -19.18
C VAL A 47 0.90 5.84 -18.03
N PHE A 48 -0.40 5.77 -18.32
CA PHE A 48 -1.44 5.76 -17.30
C PHE A 48 -1.29 4.58 -16.33
N THR A 49 -1.08 3.37 -16.87
CA THR A 49 -0.87 2.16 -16.08
C THR A 49 0.42 2.20 -15.26
N ALA A 50 1.51 2.70 -15.82
CA ALA A 50 2.77 2.88 -15.10
C ALA A 50 2.62 3.82 -13.90
N ILE A 51 1.95 4.97 -14.10
CA ILE A 51 1.72 5.96 -13.05
C ILE A 51 0.82 5.39 -11.96
N THR A 52 -0.30 4.76 -12.31
CA THR A 52 -1.23 4.19 -11.31
C THR A 52 -0.58 3.07 -10.50
N VAL A 53 0.08 2.11 -11.15
CA VAL A 53 0.77 1.01 -10.44
C VAL A 53 1.93 1.55 -9.62
N GLY A 54 2.71 2.49 -10.16
CA GLY A 54 3.80 3.15 -9.45
C GLY A 54 3.32 3.88 -8.18
N ALA A 55 2.22 4.62 -8.29
CA ALA A 55 1.60 5.30 -7.15
C ALA A 55 1.15 4.31 -6.07
N LEU A 56 0.49 3.21 -6.45
CA LEU A 56 0.06 2.19 -5.49
C LEU A 56 1.25 1.53 -4.77
N LEU A 57 2.35 1.29 -5.48
CA LEU A 57 3.57 0.72 -4.90
C LEU A 57 4.26 1.66 -3.91
N ILE A 58 4.10 2.98 -4.06
CA ILE A 58 4.74 3.98 -3.20
C ILE A 58 3.83 4.35 -2.03
N PHE A 59 2.59 4.74 -2.28
CA PHE A 59 1.73 5.37 -1.27
C PHE A 59 1.17 4.39 -0.25
N ILE A 60 0.82 3.17 -0.67
CA ILE A 60 0.26 2.16 0.25
C ILE A 60 1.25 1.83 1.38
N PRO A 61 2.51 1.43 1.12
CA PRO A 61 3.43 1.11 2.20
C PRO A 61 3.79 2.32 3.07
N ILE A 62 3.76 3.54 2.54
CA ILE A 62 4.00 4.76 3.33
C ILE A 62 2.87 4.97 4.34
N GLY A 63 1.61 4.89 3.91
CA GLY A 63 0.46 5.07 4.78
C GLY A 63 0.46 4.06 5.93
N ILE A 64 0.65 2.79 5.61
CA ILE A 64 0.62 1.72 6.60
C ILE A 64 1.78 1.84 7.61
N LYS A 65 2.97 2.21 7.16
CA LYS A 65 4.11 2.48 8.07
C LYS A 65 3.83 3.64 9.02
N GLY A 66 3.10 4.66 8.56
CA GLY A 66 2.65 5.76 9.41
C GLY A 66 1.69 5.29 10.50
N GLU A 67 0.72 4.45 10.14
CA GLU A 67 -0.26 3.87 11.06
C GLU A 67 0.40 2.95 12.10
N ILE A 68 1.34 2.08 11.69
CA ILE A 68 2.13 1.24 12.61
C ILE A 68 2.92 2.10 13.61
N ARG A 69 3.53 3.20 13.15
CA ARG A 69 4.22 4.12 14.06
C ARG A 69 3.26 4.78 15.04
N GLY A 70 2.06 5.14 14.58
CA GLY A 70 0.98 5.65 15.43
C GLY A 70 0.54 4.64 16.48
N TYR A 71 0.43 3.36 16.11
CA TYR A 71 0.15 2.26 17.04
C TYR A 71 1.17 2.22 18.18
N TYR A 72 2.48 2.17 17.87
CA TYR A 72 3.52 2.08 18.92
C TYR A 72 3.58 3.34 19.80
N ALA A 73 3.30 4.51 19.24
CA ALA A 73 3.22 5.74 20.01
C ALA A 73 2.04 5.71 21.01
N LEU A 74 0.90 5.16 20.59
CA LEU A 74 -0.26 4.98 21.46
C LEU A 74 0.01 3.94 22.55
N GLU A 75 0.62 2.80 22.20
CA GLU A 75 1.02 1.76 23.15
C GLU A 75 1.90 2.32 24.27
N ALA A 76 2.95 3.05 23.91
CA ALA A 76 3.83 3.72 24.87
C ALA A 76 3.08 4.76 25.72
N THR A 77 2.09 5.46 25.15
CA THR A 77 1.28 6.43 25.89
C THR A 77 0.40 5.74 26.94
N ILE A 78 -0.24 4.61 26.58
CA ILE A 78 -1.07 3.83 27.50
C ILE A 78 -0.24 3.28 28.67
N GLU A 79 0.96 2.77 28.38
CA GLU A 79 1.87 2.25 29.41
C GLU A 79 2.26 3.34 30.42
N ASN A 80 2.47 4.57 29.96
CA ASN A 80 2.79 5.72 30.81
C ASN A 80 1.58 6.34 31.52
N ALA A 81 0.35 6.12 31.03
CA ALA A 81 -0.87 6.79 31.51
C ALA A 81 -1.67 6.00 32.58
N ARG A 82 -1.18 4.83 33.00
CA ARG A 82 -1.89 3.88 33.89
C ARG A 82 -2.28 4.38 35.29
N GLU A 83 -2.05 5.65 35.63
CA GLU A 83 -2.27 6.20 36.98
C GLU A 83 -3.29 7.36 37.07
N ILE A 84 -4.00 7.72 35.98
CA ILE A 84 -4.88 8.90 35.99
C ILE A 84 -6.34 8.50 35.74
N GLU A 85 -7.23 8.72 36.71
CA GLU A 85 -8.68 8.50 36.60
C GLU A 85 -9.43 9.79 36.20
N THR A 86 -9.70 9.99 34.90
CA THR A 86 -10.51 11.12 34.38
C THR A 86 -11.18 10.78 33.03
N ILE A 87 -11.94 11.74 32.46
CA ILE A 87 -12.47 11.74 31.08
C ILE A 87 -11.42 11.34 30.03
N GLU A 88 -10.14 11.59 30.30
CA GLU A 88 -9.04 11.19 29.43
C GLU A 88 -8.97 9.67 29.24
N ASN A 89 -9.41 8.87 30.22
CA ASN A 89 -9.52 7.42 30.08
C ASN A 89 -10.59 7.00 29.08
N ALA A 90 -11.72 7.72 28.99
CA ALA A 90 -12.74 7.41 28.00
C ALA A 90 -12.24 7.69 26.58
N ALA A 91 -11.50 8.79 26.38
CA ALA A 91 -10.85 9.11 25.12
C ALA A 91 -9.75 8.08 24.76
N LEU A 92 -8.96 7.66 25.75
CA LEU A 92 -7.94 6.63 25.60
C LEU A 92 -8.56 5.29 25.21
N GLN A 93 -9.63 4.86 25.89
CA GLN A 93 -10.37 3.64 25.56
C GLN A 93 -10.95 3.69 24.15
N LEU A 94 -11.50 4.83 23.73
CA LEU A 94 -11.99 5.00 22.35
C LEU A 94 -10.86 4.83 21.33
N LYS A 95 -9.66 5.38 21.61
CA LYS A 95 -8.48 5.19 20.76
C LYS A 95 -7.94 3.78 20.77
N ILE A 96 -7.99 3.07 21.89
CA ILE A 96 -7.65 1.65 21.98
C ILE A 96 -8.60 0.84 21.08
N ILE A 97 -9.91 1.09 21.14
CA ILE A 97 -10.90 0.40 20.30
C ILE A 97 -10.61 0.66 18.82
N GLU A 98 -10.41 1.93 18.44
CA GLU A 98 -10.09 2.32 17.05
C GLU A 98 -8.83 1.60 16.55
N MET A 99 -7.77 1.60 17.36
CA MET A 99 -6.51 0.98 17.01
C MET A 99 -6.61 -0.54 16.92
N ASN A 100 -7.35 -1.19 17.82
CA ASN A 100 -7.58 -2.64 17.78
C ASN A 100 -8.42 -3.07 16.57
N GLN A 101 -9.42 -2.26 16.19
CA GLN A 101 -10.17 -2.47 14.95
C GLN A 101 -9.26 -2.33 13.73
N TRP A 102 -8.38 -1.33 13.73
CA TRP A 102 -7.39 -1.15 12.68
C TRP A 102 -6.41 -2.34 12.59
N VAL A 103 -5.90 -2.85 13.72
CA VAL A 103 -5.01 -4.02 13.75
C VAL A 103 -5.71 -5.22 13.10
N ALA A 104 -6.93 -5.55 13.54
CA ALA A 104 -7.68 -6.68 13.00
C ALA A 104 -7.93 -6.54 11.49
N TYR A 105 -8.33 -5.34 11.06
CA TYR A 105 -8.58 -5.06 9.64
C TYR A 105 -7.29 -5.11 8.80
N SER A 106 -6.19 -4.59 9.33
CA SER A 106 -4.89 -4.58 8.66
C SER A 106 -4.29 -5.98 8.56
N GLN A 107 -4.46 -6.82 9.58
CA GLN A 107 -4.09 -8.24 9.54
C GLN A 107 -4.90 -9.00 8.50
N TYR A 108 -6.22 -8.79 8.44
CA TYR A 108 -7.07 -9.35 7.38
C TYR A 108 -6.60 -8.93 5.98
N LYS A 109 -6.32 -7.64 5.80
CA LYS A 109 -5.81 -7.14 4.51
C LYS A 109 -4.44 -7.69 4.16
N ARG A 110 -3.58 -7.86 5.14
CA ARG A 110 -2.26 -8.48 4.97
C ARG A 110 -2.39 -9.94 4.56
N GLU A 111 -3.30 -10.69 5.16
CA GLU A 111 -3.62 -12.07 4.76
C GLU A 111 -4.10 -12.12 3.30
N ARG A 112 -5.01 -11.20 2.92
CA ARG A 112 -5.58 -11.18 1.57
C ARG A 112 -4.65 -10.59 0.51
N PHE A 113 -3.82 -9.63 0.89
CA PHE A 113 -2.99 -8.80 0.00
C PHE A 113 -1.58 -8.60 0.57
N PRO A 114 -0.81 -9.69 0.75
CA PRO A 114 0.44 -9.65 1.49
C PRO A 114 1.43 -8.63 0.94
N SER A 115 1.57 -8.49 -0.37
CA SER A 115 2.59 -7.58 -0.94
C SER A 115 2.34 -6.09 -0.71
N PHE A 116 1.13 -5.71 -0.34
CA PHE A 116 0.78 -4.30 -0.13
C PHE A 116 0.89 -3.90 1.35
N TYR A 117 0.88 -4.88 2.26
CA TYR A 117 0.92 -4.65 3.69
C TYR A 117 2.23 -5.20 4.27
N PRO A 118 2.98 -4.44 5.09
CA PRO A 118 4.19 -4.94 5.74
C PRO A 118 3.91 -6.18 6.61
N ALA A 119 4.93 -7.04 6.74
CA ALA A 119 4.85 -8.27 7.54
C ALA A 119 4.67 -7.95 9.03
N ASP A 120 5.28 -6.86 9.49
CA ASP A 120 5.28 -6.38 10.87
C ASP A 120 3.87 -6.19 11.46
N ILE A 121 2.82 -6.10 10.62
CA ILE A 121 1.41 -6.03 11.04
C ILE A 121 0.96 -7.33 11.72
N GLU A 122 1.50 -8.48 11.29
CA GLU A 122 1.18 -9.79 11.86
C GLU A 122 1.67 -9.90 13.30
N ASP A 123 2.71 -9.14 13.67
CA ASP A 123 3.30 -9.12 15.01
C ASP A 123 2.55 -8.17 15.96
N LEU A 124 1.63 -7.33 15.46
CA LEU A 124 0.86 -6.40 16.28
C LEU A 124 -0.19 -7.13 17.10
N VAL A 125 -0.28 -6.77 18.38
CA VAL A 125 -1.24 -7.35 19.33
C VAL A 125 -2.32 -6.33 19.71
N PRO A 126 -3.52 -6.76 20.13
CA PRO A 126 -4.50 -5.83 20.65
C PRO A 126 -3.98 -5.10 21.90
N LEU A 127 -4.13 -3.78 21.92
CA LEU A 127 -3.85 -2.92 23.06
C LEU A 127 -4.86 -3.19 24.19
N LYS A 128 -4.39 -3.09 25.44
CA LYS A 128 -5.17 -3.37 26.66
C LYS A 128 -5.32 -2.14 27.53
#